data_AF-A0A959YGT9-F1
#
_entry.id   AF-A0A959YGT9-F1
#
_cell.length_a   1.000
_cell.length_b   1.000
_cell.length_c   1.000
_cell.angle_alpha   90.00
_cell.angle_beta   90.00
_cell.angle_gamma   90.00
#
_symmetry.space_group_name_H-M   'P 1'
#
loop_
_entity.id
_entity.type
_entity.pdbx_description
1 polymer ?
#
loop_
_entity_poly.entity_id
_entity_poly.type
_entity_poly.pdbx_seq_one_letter_code
_entity_poly.pdbx_strand_id
1 'polypeptide(L)'
;MKGREELLIFVATGIACSALTAVALYALGFPISWHYGLVILYFTGLTIILHRWQTSRAAADPKGMVRRFMGSLVLKMFMSVVLVALILLATPSDLGVPLALCFATCYLVFLAVGSVLLSRTMRQGNHA
;
A
#
# COMPACT_ATOMS: atom_id res chain seq x y z
N MET A 1 -8.94 9.91 18.44
CA MET A 1 -9.49 10.47 17.18
C MET A 1 -8.52 10.41 15.99
N LYS A 2 -7.20 10.61 16.19
CA LYS A 2 -6.16 10.57 15.14
C LYS A 2 -6.18 9.33 14.22
N GLY A 3 -6.44 8.14 14.76
CA GLY A 3 -6.48 6.90 13.97
C GLY A 3 -7.64 6.80 12.96
N ARG A 4 -8.71 7.59 13.09
CA ARG A 4 -9.85 7.57 12.16
C ARG A 4 -9.55 8.36 10.89
N GLU A 5 -8.82 9.46 11.00
CA GLU A 5 -8.40 10.29 9.85
C GLU A 5 -7.37 9.55 8.99
N GLU A 6 -6.42 8.87 9.62
CA GLU A 6 -5.41 8.09 8.88
C GLU A 6 -6.06 6.93 8.12
N LEU A 7 -7.05 6.27 8.72
CA LEU A 7 -7.81 5.22 8.05
C LEU A 7 -8.57 5.74 6.81
N LEU A 8 -9.16 6.94 6.92
CA LEU A 8 -9.83 7.59 5.78
C LEU A 8 -8.84 7.93 4.66
N ILE A 9 -7.62 8.39 4.99
CA ILE A 9 -6.58 8.66 3.99
C ILE A 9 -6.19 7.38 3.25
N PHE A 10 -6.01 6.26 3.95
CA PHE A 10 -5.69 4.98 3.30
C PHE A 10 -6.83 4.47 2.42
N VAL A 11 -8.08 4.59 2.86
CA VAL A 11 -9.24 4.21 2.05
C VAL A 11 -9.37 5.12 0.82
N ALA A 12 -9.21 6.43 0.98
CA ALA A 12 -9.23 7.38 -0.14
C ALA A 12 -8.10 7.10 -1.15
N THR A 13 -6.91 6.74 -0.67
CA THR A 13 -5.79 6.33 -1.54
C THR A 13 -6.11 5.04 -2.28
N GLY A 14 -6.72 4.06 -1.62
CA GLY A 14 -7.19 2.82 -2.25
C GLY A 14 -8.24 3.09 -3.35
N ILE A 15 -9.20 3.98 -3.08
CA ILE A 15 -10.20 4.41 -4.06
C ILE A 15 -9.53 5.12 -5.25
N ALA A 16 -8.61 6.06 -4.98
CA ALA A 16 -7.89 6.78 -6.03
C ALA A 16 -7.06 5.82 -6.91
N CYS A 17 -6.36 4.86 -6.31
CA CYS A 17 -5.65 3.82 -7.03
C CYS A 17 -6.61 2.98 -7.88
N SER A 18 -7.76 2.57 -7.34
CA SER A 18 -8.75 1.79 -8.10
C SER A 18 -9.32 2.54 -9.29
N ALA A 19 -9.59 3.84 -9.15
CA ALA A 19 -10.02 4.70 -10.24
C ALA A 19 -8.92 4.85 -11.31
N LEU A 20 -7.67 5.05 -10.88
CA LEU A 20 -6.53 5.17 -11.80
C LEU A 20 -6.31 3.88 -12.59
N THR A 21 -6.38 2.72 -11.93
CA THR A 21 -6.28 1.41 -12.57
C THR A 21 -7.42 1.17 -13.55
N ALA A 22 -8.65 1.53 -13.18
CA ALA A 22 -9.82 1.39 -14.05
C ALA A 22 -9.69 2.26 -15.31
N VAL A 23 -9.24 3.50 -15.16
CA VAL A 23 -8.97 4.42 -16.29
C VAL A 23 -7.86 3.88 -17.19
N ALA A 24 -6.76 3.39 -16.60
CA ALA A 24 -5.66 2.82 -17.37
C ALA A 24 -6.10 1.57 -18.16
N LEU A 25 -6.86 0.66 -17.55
CA LEU A 25 -7.39 -0.53 -18.21
C LEU A 25 -8.38 -0.18 -19.31
N TYR A 26 -9.25 0.80 -19.08
CA TYR A 26 -10.20 1.30 -20.08
C TYR A 26 -9.49 1.94 -21.28
N ALA A 27 -8.46 2.76 -21.03
CA ALA A 27 -7.66 3.39 -22.08
C ALA A 27 -6.85 2.38 -22.91
N LEU A 28 -6.43 1.26 -22.29
CA LEU A 28 -5.65 0.20 -22.95
C LEU A 28 -6.53 -0.91 -23.57
N GLY A 29 -7.86 -0.86 -23.39
CA GLY A 29 -8.79 -1.83 -23.96
C GLY A 29 -8.70 -3.25 -23.35
N PHE A 30 -8.07 -3.40 -22.18
CA PHE A 30 -7.94 -4.71 -21.52
C PHE A 30 -9.22 -5.11 -20.79
N PRO A 31 -9.55 -6.41 -20.72
CA PRO A 31 -10.72 -6.88 -20.00
C PRO A 31 -10.56 -6.65 -18.49
N ILE A 32 -11.56 -6.00 -17.88
CA ILE A 32 -11.66 -5.83 -16.43
C ILE A 32 -11.77 -7.22 -15.81
N SER A 33 -10.68 -7.65 -15.19
CA SER A 33 -10.55 -8.96 -14.55
C SER A 33 -10.65 -8.81 -13.04
N TRP A 34 -11.24 -9.79 -12.36
CA TRP A 34 -11.38 -9.80 -10.90
C TRP A 34 -10.03 -9.70 -10.15
N HIS A 35 -8.95 -10.16 -10.78
CA HIS A 35 -7.58 -10.12 -10.25
C HIS A 35 -7.12 -8.73 -9.80
N TYR A 36 -7.52 -7.66 -10.50
CA TYR A 36 -7.13 -6.29 -10.13
C TYR A 36 -7.75 -5.84 -8.80
N GLY A 37 -9.00 -6.24 -8.54
CA GLY A 37 -9.68 -5.95 -7.28
C GLY A 37 -9.01 -6.62 -6.10
N LEU A 38 -8.56 -7.86 -6.27
CA LEU A 38 -7.82 -8.61 -5.24
C LEU A 38 -6.50 -7.93 -4.85
N VAL A 39 -5.74 -7.41 -5.82
CA VAL A 39 -4.47 -6.70 -5.57
C VAL A 39 -4.72 -5.41 -4.78
N ILE A 40 -5.74 -4.64 -5.15
CA ILE A 40 -6.09 -3.38 -4.46
C ILE A 40 -6.56 -3.67 -3.02
N LEU A 41 -7.41 -4.68 -2.85
CA LEU A 41 -7.92 -5.08 -1.54
C LEU A 41 -6.78 -5.58 -0.64
N TYR A 42 -5.86 -6.36 -1.21
CA TYR A 42 -4.65 -6.83 -0.53
C TYR A 42 -3.79 -5.67 -0.05
N PHE A 43 -3.45 -4.73 -0.94
CA PHE A 43 -2.63 -3.57 -0.56
C PHE A 43 -3.29 -2.70 0.49
N THR A 44 -4.59 -2.46 0.37
CA THR A 44 -5.37 -1.66 1.31
C THR A 44 -5.39 -2.32 2.69
N GLY A 45 -5.76 -3.61 2.75
CA GLY A 45 -5.82 -4.37 4.00
C GLY A 45 -4.46 -4.50 4.68
N LEU A 46 -3.42 -4.85 3.91
CA LEU A 46 -2.06 -5.00 4.41
C LEU A 46 -1.54 -3.67 4.97
N THR A 47 -1.77 -2.55 4.27
CA THR A 47 -1.39 -1.22 4.76
C THR A 47 -2.10 -0.85 6.07
N ILE A 48 -3.41 -1.13 6.18
CA ILE A 48 -4.15 -0.87 7.42
C ILE A 48 -3.60 -1.68 8.59
N ILE A 49 -3.33 -2.98 8.38
CA ILE A 49 -2.78 -3.86 9.41
C ILE A 49 -1.41 -3.37 9.88
N LEU A 50 -0.51 -3.07 8.93
CA LEU A 50 0.84 -2.58 9.22
C LEU A 50 0.81 -1.24 9.94
N HIS A 51 -0.08 -0.33 9.52
CA HIS A 51 -0.23 0.98 10.17
C HIS A 51 -0.72 0.86 11.62
N ARG A 52 -1.70 -0.04 11.88
CA ARG A 52 -2.16 -0.32 13.25
C ARG A 52 -1.05 -0.94 14.11
N TRP A 53 -0.24 -1.81 13.52
CA TRP A 53 0.91 -2.40 14.20
C TRP A 53 2.00 -1.35 14.54
N GLN A 54 2.25 -0.39 13.66
CA GLN A 54 3.19 0.71 13.91
C GLN A 54 2.69 1.67 14.98
N THR A 55 1.43 2.08 14.91
CA THR A 55 0.84 3.09 15.81
C THR A 55 0.65 2.59 17.24
N SER A 56 0.53 1.27 17.45
CA SER A 56 0.26 0.68 18.77
C SER A 56 1.33 0.90 19.84
N ARG A 57 2.55 1.39 19.52
CA ARG A 57 3.53 1.83 20.53
C ARG A 57 4.32 3.10 20.17
N ALA A 58 3.77 3.95 19.30
CA ALA A 58 4.46 5.17 18.85
C ALA A 58 4.73 6.18 19.99
N ALA A 59 3.95 6.13 21.09
CA ALA A 59 4.03 7.11 22.17
C ALA A 59 5.27 6.95 23.09
N ALA A 60 5.96 5.81 23.07
CA ALA A 60 7.01 5.51 24.06
C ALA A 60 8.45 5.61 23.51
N ASP A 61 8.67 5.50 22.20
CA ASP A 61 10.02 5.52 21.61
C ASP A 61 9.99 5.91 20.11
N PRO A 62 10.43 7.14 19.75
CA PRO A 62 10.53 7.59 18.36
C PRO A 62 11.48 6.74 17.52
N LYS A 63 12.60 6.26 18.11
CA LYS A 63 13.58 5.41 17.40
C LYS A 63 12.98 4.03 17.13
N GLY A 64 12.24 3.49 18.09
CA GLY A 64 11.47 2.25 17.94
C GLY A 64 10.43 2.32 16.83
N MET A 65 9.81 3.48 16.62
CA MET A 65 8.84 3.68 15.53
C MET A 65 9.51 3.56 14.14
N VAL A 66 10.66 4.20 13.93
CA VAL A 66 11.41 4.10 12.66
C VAL A 66 11.84 2.66 12.37
N ARG A 67 12.31 1.94 13.39
CA ARG A 67 12.74 0.54 13.23
C ARG A 67 11.57 -0.37 12.81
N ARG A 68 10.36 -0.15 13.36
CA ARG A 68 9.16 -0.89 12.94
C ARG A 68 8.64 -0.46 11.59
N PHE A 69 8.79 0.81 11.23
CA PHE A 69 8.50 1.27 9.87
C PHE A 69 9.42 0.60 8.85
N MET A 70 10.72 0.59 9.10
CA MET A 70 11.69 -0.15 8.28
C MET A 70 11.34 -1.65 8.18
N GLY A 71 11.00 -2.30 9.30
CA GLY A 71 10.56 -3.70 9.29
C GLY A 71 9.26 -3.91 8.49
N SER A 72 8.30 -2.99 8.62
CA SER A 72 7.04 -3.03 7.88
C SER A 72 7.24 -2.85 6.37
N LEU A 73 8.21 -2.03 5.96
CA LEU A 73 8.57 -1.82 4.56
C LEU A 73 9.17 -3.08 3.96
N VAL A 74 10.12 -3.70 4.68
CA VAL A 74 10.73 -4.96 4.25
C VAL A 74 9.68 -6.06 4.13
N LEU A 75 8.79 -6.17 5.14
CA LEU A 75 7.71 -7.15 5.09
C LEU A 75 6.78 -6.91 3.90
N LYS A 76 6.43 -5.64 3.64
CA LYS A 76 5.59 -5.25 2.51
C LYS A 76 6.24 -5.52 1.16
N MET A 77 7.56 -5.32 1.05
CA MET A 77 8.34 -5.67 -0.14
C MET A 77 8.36 -7.19 -0.37
N PHE A 78 8.66 -7.99 0.66
CA PHE A 78 8.66 -9.44 0.56
C PHE A 78 7.29 -9.98 0.16
N MET A 79 6.24 -9.53 0.85
CA MET A 79 4.86 -9.86 0.54
C MET A 79 4.47 -9.45 -0.89
N SER A 80 4.95 -8.29 -1.34
CA SER A 80 4.71 -7.80 -2.69
C SER A 80 5.38 -8.65 -3.75
N VAL A 81 6.64 -9.05 -3.53
CA VAL A 81 7.39 -9.92 -4.43
C VAL A 81 6.74 -11.29 -4.52
N VAL A 82 6.36 -11.88 -3.38
CA VAL A 82 5.65 -13.17 -3.34
C VAL A 82 4.32 -13.07 -4.10
N LEU A 83 3.54 -12.01 -3.87
CA LEU A 83 2.25 -11.84 -4.53
C LEU A 83 2.41 -11.66 -6.05
N VAL A 84 3.35 -10.82 -6.50
CA VAL A 84 3.65 -10.65 -7.94
C VAL A 84 4.11 -11.97 -8.55
N ALA A 85 4.98 -12.72 -7.88
CA ALA A 85 5.44 -14.01 -8.36
C ALA A 85 4.26 -14.99 -8.51
N LEU A 86 3.39 -15.10 -7.49
CA LEU A 86 2.20 -15.95 -7.55
C LEU A 86 1.27 -15.54 -8.69
N ILE A 87 1.06 -14.24 -8.92
CA ILE A 87 0.18 -13.79 -10.00
C ILE A 87 0.83 -14.07 -11.36
N LEU A 88 2.13 -13.83 -11.54
CA LEU A 88 2.83 -14.15 -12.78
C LEU A 88 2.87 -15.65 -13.07
N LEU A 89 2.94 -16.51 -12.04
CA LEU A 89 2.86 -17.96 -12.17
C LEU A 89 1.44 -18.44 -12.50
N ALA A 90 0.41 -17.80 -11.93
CA ALA A 90 -0.98 -18.23 -12.08
C ALA A 90 -1.68 -17.63 -13.32
N THR A 91 -1.15 -16.54 -13.89
CA THR A 91 -1.83 -15.79 -14.96
C THR A 91 -1.13 -16.01 -16.30
N PRO A 92 -1.87 -16.22 -17.41
CA PRO A 92 -1.29 -16.27 -18.74
C PRO A 92 -0.51 -14.98 -19.07
N SER A 93 0.60 -15.14 -19.80
CA SER A 93 1.63 -14.12 -20.05
C SER A 93 1.10 -12.80 -20.63
N ASP A 94 -0.04 -12.83 -21.32
CA ASP A 94 -0.69 -11.65 -21.91
C ASP A 94 -1.14 -10.61 -20.87
N LEU A 95 -1.52 -11.06 -19.67
CA LEU A 95 -2.01 -10.19 -18.59
C LEU A 95 -0.91 -9.80 -17.59
N GLY A 96 0.28 -10.40 -17.68
CA GLY A 96 1.34 -10.24 -16.68
C GLY A 96 1.92 -8.83 -16.62
N VAL A 97 2.21 -8.23 -17.79
CA VAL A 97 2.82 -6.88 -17.89
C VAL A 97 1.90 -5.76 -17.36
N PRO A 98 0.63 -5.63 -17.82
CA PRO A 98 -0.24 -4.57 -17.31
C PRO A 98 -0.52 -4.72 -15.81
N LEU A 99 -0.60 -5.96 -15.34
CA LEU A 99 -0.83 -6.23 -13.93
C LEU A 99 0.40 -5.92 -13.06
N ALA A 100 1.62 -6.21 -13.55
CA ALA A 100 2.86 -5.80 -12.89
C ALA A 100 3.01 -4.27 -12.81
N LEU A 101 2.65 -3.54 -13.88
CA LEU A 101 2.65 -2.07 -13.89
C LEU A 101 1.64 -1.48 -12.90
N CYS A 102 0.43 -2.04 -12.86
CA CYS A 102 -0.58 -1.65 -11.89
C CYS A 102 -0.10 -1.92 -10.46
N PHE A 103 0.51 -3.07 -10.24
CA PHE A 103 1.08 -3.46 -8.96
C PHE A 103 2.16 -2.48 -8.50
N ALA A 104 3.13 -2.17 -9.38
CA ALA A 104 4.22 -1.23 -9.09
C ALA A 104 3.69 0.17 -8.77
N THR A 105 2.71 0.65 -9.52
CA THR A 105 2.09 1.97 -9.32
C THR A 105 1.39 2.04 -7.95
N CYS A 106 0.52 1.06 -7.65
CA CYS A 106 -0.13 0.96 -6.35
C CYS A 106 0.89 0.87 -5.20
N TYR A 107 1.93 0.04 -5.37
CA TYR A 107 2.99 -0.11 -4.39
C TYR A 107 3.67 1.24 -4.07
N LEU A 108 4.06 1.99 -5.10
CA LEU A 108 4.73 3.30 -4.93
C LEU A 108 3.83 4.34 -4.27
N VAL A 109 2.54 4.40 -4.65
CA VAL A 109 1.59 5.35 -4.05
C VAL A 109 1.40 5.06 -2.56
N PHE A 110 1.13 3.79 -2.21
CA PHE A 110 0.99 3.40 -0.81
C PHE A 110 2.28 3.56 -0.01
N LEU A 111 3.44 3.38 -0.64
CA LEU A 111 4.74 3.62 -0.03
C LEU A 111 4.95 5.11 0.28
N ALA A 112 4.65 5.99 -0.68
CA ALA A 112 4.78 7.43 -0.52
C ALA A 112 3.86 7.95 0.59
N VAL A 113 2.59 7.56 0.58
CA VAL A 113 1.60 7.96 1.60
C VAL A 113 2.04 7.52 3.00
N GLY A 114 2.49 6.26 3.14
CA GLY A 114 3.01 5.75 4.43
C GLY A 114 4.23 6.53 4.93
N SER A 115 5.15 6.90 4.04
CA SER A 115 6.36 7.67 4.37
C SER A 115 6.04 9.10 4.81
N VAL A 116 5.06 9.74 4.16
CA VAL A 116 4.59 11.10 4.51
C VAL A 116 3.89 11.10 5.87
N LEU A 117 2.99 10.12 6.13
CA LEU A 117 2.30 9.98 7.41
C LEU A 117 3.26 9.76 8.58
N LEU A 118 4.28 8.92 8.37
CA LEU A 118 5.33 8.70 9.37
C LEU A 118 6.10 9.99 9.65
N SER A 119 6.52 10.69 8.60
CA SER A 119 7.28 11.95 8.71
C SER A 119 6.49 13.03 9.44
N ARG A 120 5.17 13.11 9.20
CA ARG A 120 4.25 14.00 9.94
C ARG A 120 4.18 13.62 11.42
N THR A 121 4.08 12.32 11.72
CA THR A 121 4.02 11.81 13.10
C THR A 121 5.32 12.10 13.86
N MET A 122 6.48 11.91 13.22
CA MET A 122 7.80 12.22 13.78
C MET A 122 7.96 13.71 14.08
N ARG A 123 7.54 14.60 13.15
CA ARG A 123 7.62 16.05 13.37
C ARG A 123 6.76 16.53 14.54
N GLN A 124 5.58 15.95 14.74
CA GLN A 124 4.70 16.34 15.84
C GLN A 124 5.23 15.90 17.22
N GLY A 125 6.01 14.81 17.29
CA GLY A 125 6.65 14.37 18.53
C GLY A 125 7.89 15.18 18.95
N ASN A 126 8.40 16.08 18.10
CA ASN A 126 9.58 16.90 18.39
C ASN A 126 9.24 18.30 18.93
N HIS A 127 7.95 18.61 19.09
CA HIS A 127 7.44 19.87 19.64
C HIS A 127 6.65 19.69 20.95
N ALA A 128 6.66 18.48 21.51
CA ALA A 128 6.10 18.15 22.82
C ALA A 128 7.24 17.77 23.77
#